data_AF-A0A7X4A4H8-F1
#
_entry.id   AF-A0A7X4A4H8-F1
#
_cell.length_a   1.000
_cell.length_b   1.000
_cell.length_c   1.000
_cell.angle_alpha   90.00
_cell.angle_beta   90.00
_cell.angle_gamma   90.00
#
_symmetry.space_group_name_H-M   'P 1'
#
loop_
_entity.id
_entity.type
_entity.pdbx_description
1 polymer ?
#
loop_
_entity_poly.entity_id
_entity_poly.type
_entity_poly.pdbx_seq_one_letter_code
_entity_poly.pdbx_strand_id
1 'polypeptide(L)'
;AVGEALGVSFGLDLDKRIDGAGKVGAHRTSMLQDLDAGRKMEIDALVCAVQELGRLVKVDTPTVDIVAALVKMRAQVDDLYP
;
A
#
# COMPACT_ATOMS: atom_id res chain seq x y z
N ALA A 1 -13.31 3.61 -3.90
CA ALA A 1 -12.98 4.54 -5.01
C ALA A 1 -12.28 3.83 -6.18
N VAL A 2 -10.95 3.63 -6.16
CA VAL A 2 -10.20 3.06 -7.32
C VAL A 2 -10.73 1.67 -7.71
N GLY A 3 -10.83 0.73 -6.77
CA GLY A 3 -11.32 -0.63 -7.07
C GLY A 3 -12.77 -0.65 -7.58
N GLU A 4 -13.65 0.17 -7.02
CA GLU A 4 -15.05 0.29 -7.47
C GLU A 4 -15.15 0.88 -8.88
N ALA A 5 -14.30 1.86 -9.21
CA ALA A 5 -14.20 2.40 -10.58
C ALA A 5 -13.70 1.36 -11.60
N LEU A 6 -13.01 0.31 -11.14
CA LEU A 6 -12.62 -0.86 -11.92
C LEU A 6 -13.70 -1.98 -11.94
N GLY A 7 -14.86 -1.74 -11.34
CA GLY A 7 -15.96 -2.71 -11.26
C GLY A 7 -15.84 -3.74 -10.14
N VAL A 8 -14.90 -3.57 -9.20
CA VAL A 8 -14.77 -4.45 -8.03
C VAL A 8 -15.83 -4.09 -7.00
N SER A 9 -16.55 -5.11 -6.53
CA SER A 9 -17.45 -4.98 -5.37
C SER A 9 -16.74 -5.50 -4.12
N PHE A 10 -16.63 -4.66 -3.08
CA PHE A 10 -16.06 -5.03 -1.80
C PHE A 10 -17.18 -5.52 -0.87
N GLY A 11 -17.13 -6.79 -0.47
CA GLY A 11 -18.13 -7.40 0.42
C GLY A 11 -18.00 -7.01 1.90
N LEU A 12 -16.99 -6.22 2.26
CA LEU A 12 -16.73 -5.77 3.62
C LEU A 12 -16.75 -4.24 3.66
N ASP A 13 -17.48 -3.71 4.63
CA ASP A 13 -17.51 -2.28 4.94
C ASP A 13 -16.13 -1.75 5.38
N LEU A 14 -15.86 -0.47 5.11
CA LEU A 14 -14.57 0.15 5.36
C LEU A 14 -14.19 0.13 6.85
N ASP A 15 -15.13 0.49 7.75
CA ASP A 15 -14.86 0.54 9.18
C ASP A 15 -14.56 -0.87 9.72
N LYS A 16 -15.28 -1.87 9.22
CA LYS A 16 -15.00 -3.27 9.55
C LYS A 16 -13.64 -3.74 9.04
N ARG A 17 -13.19 -3.24 7.88
CA ARG A 17 -11.85 -3.55 7.36
C ARG A 17 -10.76 -2.96 8.24
N ILE A 18 -10.94 -1.72 8.70
CA ILE A 18 -10.01 -1.02 9.60
C ILE A 18 -9.96 -1.72 10.96
N ASP A 19 -11.11 -2.03 11.56
CA ASP A 19 -11.18 -2.78 12.83
C ASP A 19 -10.54 -4.18 12.70
N GLY A 20 -10.81 -4.86 11.59
CA GLY A 20 -10.19 -6.15 11.26
C GLY A 20 -8.66 -6.07 11.18
N ALA A 21 -8.11 -4.99 10.60
CA ALA A 21 -6.67 -4.76 10.58
C ALA A 21 -6.11 -4.51 11.99
N GLY A 22 -6.82 -3.75 12.83
CA GLY A 22 -6.43 -3.54 14.23
C GLY A 22 -6.39 -4.82 15.06
N LYS A 23 -7.31 -5.75 14.82
CA LYS A 23 -7.39 -7.05 15.52
C LYS A 23 -6.23 -8.00 15.22
N VAL A 24 -5.50 -7.78 14.12
CA VAL A 24 -4.28 -8.57 13.82
C VAL A 24 -3.20 -8.36 14.90
N GLY A 25 -3.26 -7.23 15.63
CA GLY A 25 -2.39 -6.96 16.77
C GLY A 25 -0.94 -6.70 16.38
N ALA A 26 0.01 -7.11 17.21
CA ALA A 26 1.44 -6.91 17.02
C ALA A 26 2.05 -7.84 15.95
N HIS A 27 1.41 -7.90 14.78
CA HIS A 27 1.88 -8.70 13.66
C HIS A 27 2.80 -7.89 12.75
N ARG A 28 3.96 -8.45 12.42
CA ARG A 28 4.85 -7.88 11.41
C ARG A 28 4.38 -8.31 10.03
N THR A 29 3.95 -7.36 9.20
CA THR A 29 3.58 -7.62 7.79
C THR A 29 4.81 -8.04 6.98
N SER A 30 4.62 -8.71 5.84
CA SER A 30 5.72 -9.18 4.98
C SER A 30 6.67 -8.06 4.58
N MET A 31 6.17 -6.91 4.10
CA MET A 31 7.02 -5.76 3.75
C MET A 31 7.84 -5.24 4.94
N LEU A 32 7.29 -5.25 6.16
CA LEU A 32 8.05 -4.85 7.36
C LEU A 32 9.15 -5.88 7.68
N GLN A 33 8.87 -7.17 7.50
CA GLN A 33 9.88 -8.21 7.67
C GLN A 33 10.98 -8.13 6.60
N ASP A 34 10.64 -7.72 5.37
CA ASP A 34 11.64 -7.48 4.31
C ASP A 34 12.56 -6.32 4.67
N LEU A 35 11.99 -5.20 5.14
CA LEU A 35 12.77 -4.06 5.63
C LEU A 35 13.72 -4.47 6.75
N ASP A 36 13.20 -5.15 7.77
CA ASP A 36 14.01 -5.59 8.93
C ASP A 36 15.12 -6.57 8.55
N ALA A 37 14.95 -7.31 7.45
CA ALA A 37 15.91 -8.27 6.95
C ALA A 37 16.81 -7.71 5.83
N GLY A 38 16.73 -6.41 5.51
CA GLY A 38 17.51 -5.80 4.44
C GLY A 38 17.18 -6.35 3.04
N ARG A 39 15.93 -6.75 2.82
CA ARG A 39 15.43 -7.22 1.52
C ARG A 39 14.61 -6.14 0.83
N LYS A 40 14.62 -6.17 -0.50
CA LYS A 40 13.77 -5.31 -1.32
C LYS A 40 12.29 -5.56 -0.97
N MET A 41 11.55 -4.47 -0.72
CA MET A 41 10.11 -4.53 -0.42
C MET A 41 9.27 -4.43 -1.70
N GLU A 42 8.04 -4.96 -1.65
CA GLU A 42 7.07 -4.95 -2.76
C GLU A 42 6.36 -3.59 -2.95
N ILE A 43 7.09 -2.47 -2.87
CA ILE A 43 6.53 -1.11 -2.92
C ILE A 43 5.78 -0.84 -4.23
N ASP A 44 6.36 -1.21 -5.36
CA ASP A 44 5.77 -0.92 -6.67
C ASP A 44 4.53 -1.77 -6.93
N ALA A 45 4.62 -3.07 -6.60
CA ALA A 45 3.55 -4.03 -6.82
C ALA A 45 2.33 -3.79 -5.92
N LEU A 46 2.52 -3.24 -4.72
CA LEU A 46 1.44 -3.02 -3.74
C LEU A 46 0.96 -1.57 -3.70
N VAL A 47 1.87 -0.61 -3.52
CA VAL A 47 1.50 0.79 -3.27
C VAL A 47 1.39 1.57 -4.59
N CYS A 48 2.42 1.49 -5.44
CA CYS A 48 2.42 2.26 -6.70
C CYS A 48 1.39 1.73 -7.70
N ALA A 49 1.10 0.43 -7.68
CA ALA A 49 0.02 -0.16 -8.46
C ALA A 49 -1.33 0.57 -8.23
N VAL A 50 -1.62 1.00 -6.99
CA VAL A 50 -2.86 1.74 -6.71
C VAL A 50 -2.85 3.14 -7.35
N GLN A 51 -1.69 3.81 -7.40
CA GLN A 51 -1.54 5.11 -8.10
C GLN A 51 -1.75 4.95 -9.60
N GLU A 52 -1.17 3.90 -10.20
CA GLU A 52 -1.31 3.61 -11.63
C GLU A 52 -2.77 3.30 -11.99
N LEU A 53 -3.42 2.45 -11.20
CA LEU A 53 -4.85 2.15 -11.36
C LEU A 53 -5.72 3.39 -11.15
N GLY A 54 -5.39 4.25 -10.19
CA GLY A 54 -6.07 5.53 -9.98
C GLY A 54 -6.01 6.44 -11.21
N ARG A 55 -4.83 6.57 -11.83
CA ARG A 55 -4.66 7.33 -13.09
C ARG A 55 -5.46 6.73 -14.23
N LEU A 56 -5.45 5.40 -14.37
CA LEU A 56 -6.20 4.69 -15.42
C LEU A 56 -7.70 5.00 -15.36
N VAL A 57 -8.27 5.04 -14.16
CA VAL A 57 -9.71 5.32 -13.94
C VAL A 57 -10.02 6.78 -13.61
N LYS A 58 -9.03 7.68 -13.71
CA LYS A 58 -9.18 9.12 -13.41
C LYS A 58 -9.68 9.41 -12.00
N VAL A 59 -9.21 8.65 -11.02
CA VAL A 59 -9.46 8.85 -9.59
C VAL A 59 -8.17 9.34 -8.94
N ASP A 60 -8.21 10.52 -8.34
CA ASP A 60 -7.07 11.08 -7.61
C ASP A 60 -6.76 10.27 -6.35
N THR A 61 -5.48 10.04 -6.08
CA THR A 61 -4.99 9.23 -4.94
C THR A 61 -3.96 9.97 -4.08
N PRO A 62 -4.23 11.21 -3.62
CA PRO A 62 -3.21 12.05 -2.95
C PRO A 62 -2.61 11.41 -1.70
N THR A 63 -3.42 10.69 -0.91
CA THR A 63 -2.92 9.98 0.27
C THR A 63 -2.00 8.82 -0.11
N VAL A 64 -2.33 8.09 -1.17
CA VAL A 64 -1.47 7.01 -1.69
C VAL A 64 -0.17 7.60 -2.25
N ASP A 65 -0.24 8.75 -2.92
CA ASP A 65 0.95 9.45 -3.43
C ASP A 65 1.93 9.82 -2.31
N ILE A 66 1.40 10.33 -1.19
CA ILE A 66 2.20 10.63 0.00
C ILE A 66 2.81 9.35 0.59
N VAL A 67 2.02 8.29 0.79
CA VAL A 67 2.50 7.03 1.36
C VAL A 67 3.56 6.38 0.46
N ALA A 68 3.35 6.40 -0.86
CA ALA A 68 4.30 5.90 -1.84
C ALA A 68 5.64 6.66 -1.76
N ALA A 69 5.60 7.99 -1.68
CA ALA A 69 6.83 8.80 -1.54
C ALA A 69 7.58 8.47 -0.23
N LEU A 70 6.86 8.36 0.88
CA LEU A 70 7.46 8.07 2.20
C LEU A 70 8.07 6.67 2.25
N VAL A 71 7.39 5.65 1.74
CA VAL A 71 7.90 4.27 1.78
C VAL A 71 9.10 4.08 0.85
N LYS A 72 9.11 4.76 -0.32
CA LYS A 72 10.29 4.79 -1.21
C LYS A 72 11.47 5.44 -0.52
N MET A 73 11.29 6.61 0.08
CA MET A 73 12.35 7.29 0.83
C MET A 73 12.89 6.41 1.95
N ARG A 74 12.01 5.75 2.72
CA ARG A 74 12.43 4.83 3.79
C ARG A 74 13.30 3.69 3.26
N ALA A 75 12.95 3.12 2.11
CA ALA A 75 13.69 2.03 1.49
C ALA A 75 15.03 2.48 0.90
N GLN A 76 15.07 3.66 0.28
CA GLN A 76 16.27 4.26 -0.31
C GLN A 76 17.35 4.54 0.73
N VAL A 77 16.97 4.98 1.94
CA VAL A 77 17.92 5.20 3.05
C VAL A 77 18.68 3.92 3.44
N ASP A 78 18.11 2.74 3.17
CA ASP A 78 18.73 1.43 3.45
C ASP A 78 19.25 0.74 2.16
N ASP A 79 19.33 1.45 1.02
CA ASP A 79 19.69 0.90 -0.31
C ASP A 79 18.77 -0.24 -0.80
N LEU A 80 17.53 -0.28 -0.32
CA LEU A 80 16.54 -1.35 -0.63
C LEU A 80 15.58 -0.98 -1.77
N TYR A 81 15.71 0.20 -2.35
CA TYR A 81 14.91 0.69 -3.47
C TYR A 81 15.78 1.61 -4.35
N PRO A 82 15.68 1.50 -5.69
CA PRO A 82 16.50 2.28 -6.62
C PRO A 82 16.23 3.79 -6.60
#